data_AF-A0A4Y2W6T6-F1
#
_entry.id   AF-A0A4Y2W6T6-F1
#
_cell.length_a   1.000
_cell.length_b   1.000
_cell.length_c   1.000
_cell.angle_alpha   90.00
_cell.angle_beta   90.00
_cell.angle_gamma   90.00
#
_symmetry.space_group_name_H-M   'P 1'
#
loop_
_entity.id
_entity.type
_entity.pdbx_description
1 polymer ?
#
loop_
_entity_poly.entity_id
_entity_poly.type
_entity_poly.pdbx_seq_one_letter_code
_entity_poly.pdbx_strand_id
1 'polypeptide(L)'
;MELEVDNKNIDKLVEEHSQELTSAYVAHCVLQQEVMEESLTKKEVIAKQESSTVIRETLKEWETVASYIEKHYTNKAVAMGATNVFYDNAMSHFRQIFKRRLKQMSLDSFLIKKELGKYHNSIKNQQIY
;
A
#
# COMPACT_ATOMS: atom_id res chain seq x y z
N MET A 1 -38.09 9.91 -49.47
CA MET A 1 -38.12 10.19 -48.02
C MET A 1 -37.10 11.28 -47.77
N GLU A 2 -37.55 12.54 -47.78
CA GLU A 2 -36.74 13.70 -47.38
C GLU A 2 -36.88 13.83 -45.86
N LEU A 3 -35.79 13.68 -45.12
CA LEU A 3 -35.75 13.93 -43.69
C LEU A 3 -35.64 15.44 -43.49
N GLU A 4 -36.76 16.09 -43.20
CA GLU A 4 -36.81 17.49 -42.81
C GLU A 4 -36.12 17.65 -41.45
N VAL A 5 -34.89 18.14 -41.46
CA VAL A 5 -34.10 18.35 -40.24
C VAL A 5 -34.52 19.69 -39.64
N ASP A 6 -35.45 19.65 -38.68
CA ASP A 6 -35.87 20.81 -37.89
C ASP A 6 -34.68 21.32 -37.04
N ASN A 7 -34.45 22.64 -37.02
CA ASN A 7 -33.37 23.29 -36.26
C ASN A 7 -33.42 22.92 -34.77
N LYS A 8 -34.61 22.69 -34.23
CA LYS A 8 -34.83 22.26 -32.84
C LYS A 8 -34.25 20.87 -32.53
N ASN A 9 -34.09 20.04 -33.56
CA ASN A 9 -33.52 18.69 -33.48
C ASN A 9 -31.97 18.74 -33.51
N ILE A 10 -31.40 19.71 -34.21
CA ILE A 10 -29.95 19.96 -34.26
C ILE A 10 -29.46 20.50 -32.90
N ASP A 11 -30.17 21.46 -32.30
CA ASP A 11 -29.78 22.04 -31.00
C ASP A 11 -29.78 20.99 -29.88
N LYS A 12 -30.78 20.10 -29.86
CA LYS A 12 -30.82 18.97 -28.91
C LYS A 12 -29.65 18.00 -29.10
N LEU A 13 -29.32 17.68 -30.35
CA LEU A 13 -28.20 16.79 -30.67
C LEU A 13 -26.85 17.36 -30.23
N VAL A 14 -26.65 18.67 -30.43
CA VAL A 14 -25.44 19.38 -29.99
C VAL A 14 -25.35 19.42 -28.45
N GLU A 15 -26.47 19.65 -27.76
CA GLU A 15 -26.52 19.65 -26.30
C GLU A 15 -26.24 18.25 -25.71
N GLU A 16 -26.86 17.20 -26.26
CA GLU A 16 -26.62 15.80 -25.87
C GLU A 16 -25.15 15.40 -26.09
N HIS A 17 -24.59 15.70 -27.27
CA HIS A 17 -23.19 15.39 -27.57
C HIS A 17 -22.21 16.17 -26.68
N SER A 18 -22.56 17.41 -26.29
CA SER A 18 -21.76 18.23 -25.37
C SER A 18 -21.76 17.66 -23.95
N GLN A 19 -22.92 17.15 -23.49
CA GLN A 19 -23.04 16.46 -22.21
C GLN A 19 -22.30 15.12 -22.22
N GLU A 20 -22.40 14.35 -23.31
CA GLU A 20 -21.68 13.09 -23.48
C GLU A 20 -20.16 13.31 -23.50
N LEU A 21 -19.68 14.33 -24.21
CA LEU A 21 -18.27 14.73 -24.19
C LEU A 21 -17.81 15.13 -22.78
N THR A 22 -18.63 15.88 -22.05
CA THR A 22 -18.32 16.31 -20.68
C THR A 22 -18.27 15.11 -19.74
N SER A 23 -19.22 14.17 -19.87
CA SER A 23 -19.25 12.92 -19.10
C SER A 23 -18.03 12.04 -19.38
N ALA A 24 -17.67 11.86 -20.65
CA ALA A 24 -16.51 11.09 -21.06
C ALA A 24 -15.19 11.73 -20.57
N TYR A 25 -15.08 13.06 -20.62
CA TYR A 25 -13.93 13.80 -20.09
C TYR A 25 -13.79 13.62 -18.57
N VAL A 26 -14.89 13.77 -17.83
CA VAL A 26 -14.89 13.54 -16.37
C VAL A 26 -14.52 12.10 -16.05
N ALA A 27 -15.08 11.12 -16.76
CA ALA A 27 -14.73 9.72 -16.58
C ALA A 27 -13.25 9.44 -16.85
N HIS A 28 -12.68 10.04 -17.91
CA HIS A 28 -11.25 9.94 -18.20
C HIS A 28 -10.38 10.55 -17.10
N CYS A 29 -10.76 11.72 -16.56
CA CYS A 29 -10.06 12.33 -15.43
C CYS A 29 -10.11 11.44 -14.18
N VAL A 30 -11.26 10.83 -13.86
CA VAL A 30 -11.42 9.92 -12.72
C VAL A 30 -10.56 8.66 -12.91
N LEU A 31 -10.55 8.06 -14.10
CA LEU A 31 -9.70 6.90 -14.41
C LEU A 31 -8.21 7.23 -14.30
N GLN A 32 -7.78 8.40 -14.80
CA GLN A 32 -6.39 8.84 -14.63
C GLN A 32 -6.02 9.06 -13.16
N GLN A 33 -6.95 9.58 -12.36
CA GLN A 33 -6.75 9.75 -10.93
C GLN A 33 -6.62 8.40 -10.20
N GLU A 34 -7.51 7.44 -10.47
CA GLU A 34 -7.43 6.08 -9.91
C GLU A 34 -6.11 5.40 -10.27
N VAL A 35 -5.69 5.46 -11.54
CA VAL A 35 -4.42 4.86 -12.00
C VAL A 35 -3.22 5.52 -11.29
N MET A 36 -3.26 6.84 -11.11
CA MET A 36 -2.23 7.57 -10.38
C MET A 36 -2.19 7.15 -8.91
N GLU A 37 -3.33 7.13 -8.22
CA GLU A 37 -3.45 6.73 -6.81
C GLU A 37 -3.01 5.27 -6.58
N GLU A 38 -3.39 4.35 -7.47
CA GLU A 38 -2.93 2.96 -7.43
C GLU A 38 -1.41 2.87 -7.59
N SER A 39 -0.84 3.63 -8.52
CA SER A 39 0.61 3.65 -8.76
C SER A 39 1.39 4.22 -7.56
N LEU A 40 0.84 5.23 -6.87
CA LEU A 40 1.41 5.81 -5.66
C LEU A 40 1.34 4.83 -4.49
N THR A 41 0.19 4.18 -4.31
CA THR A 41 -0.01 3.16 -3.27
C THR A 41 0.96 1.99 -3.45
N LYS A 42 1.14 1.51 -4.68
CA LYS A 42 2.07 0.43 -4.99
C LYS A 42 3.52 0.81 -4.70
N LYS A 43 3.94 2.03 -5.07
CA LYS A 43 5.28 2.55 -4.75
C LYS A 43 5.50 2.65 -3.24
N GLU A 44 4.52 3.13 -2.48
CA GLU A 44 4.59 3.21 -1.02
C GLU A 44 4.75 1.83 -0.38
N VAL A 45 3.99 0.83 -0.83
CA VAL A 45 4.09 -0.55 -0.35
C VAL A 45 5.49 -1.13 -0.58
N ILE A 46 6.06 -0.92 -1.77
CA ILE A 46 7.42 -1.38 -2.11
C ILE A 46 8.45 -0.70 -1.20
N ALA A 47 8.41 0.63 -1.08
CA ALA A 47 9.34 1.38 -0.23
C ALA A 47 9.24 0.97 1.26
N LYS A 48 8.02 0.72 1.74
CA LYS A 48 7.78 0.23 3.11
C LYS A 48 8.32 -1.18 3.31
N GLN A 49 8.24 -2.03 2.29
CA GLN A 49 8.79 -3.39 2.33
C GLN A 49 10.31 -3.39 2.30
N GLU A 50 10.93 -2.62 1.41
CA GLU A 50 12.38 -2.43 1.34
C GLU A 50 12.95 -1.91 2.66
N SER A 51 12.38 -0.82 3.19
CA SER A 51 12.82 -0.28 4.48
C SER A 51 12.56 -1.24 5.65
N SER A 52 11.54 -2.10 5.58
CA SER A 52 11.33 -3.15 6.60
C SER A 52 12.36 -4.27 6.52
N THR A 53 12.84 -4.58 5.33
CA THR A 53 13.95 -5.52 5.12
C THR A 53 15.25 -4.96 5.72
N VAL A 54 15.56 -3.70 5.44
CA VAL A 54 16.72 -3.01 6.03
C VAL A 54 16.65 -3.01 7.56
N ILE A 55 15.51 -2.63 8.15
CA ILE A 55 15.34 -2.65 9.62
C ILE A 55 15.55 -4.05 10.20
N ARG A 56 15.03 -5.09 9.55
CA ARG A 56 15.21 -6.48 9.99
C ARG A 56 16.68 -6.91 9.94
N GLU A 57 17.40 -6.52 8.89
CA GLU A 57 18.83 -6.82 8.73
C GLU A 57 19.66 -6.08 9.78
N THR A 58 19.42 -4.78 9.98
CA THR A 58 20.05 -3.99 11.04
C THR A 58 19.86 -4.61 12.43
N LEU A 59 18.64 -5.09 12.75
CA LEU A 59 18.38 -5.76 14.02
C LEU A 59 19.17 -7.06 14.17
N LYS A 60 19.30 -7.87 13.11
CA LYS A 60 20.08 -9.11 13.11
C LYS A 60 21.59 -8.86 13.28
N GLU A 61 22.11 -7.85 12.57
CA GLU A 61 23.51 -7.44 12.70
C GLU A 61 23.80 -6.97 14.13
N TRP A 62 22.90 -6.17 14.71
CA TRP A 62 23.02 -5.75 16.11
C TRP A 62 23.03 -6.93 17.08
N GLU A 63 22.12 -7.90 16.93
CA GLU A 63 22.12 -9.12 17.76
C GLU A 63 23.45 -9.87 17.69
N THR A 64 24.05 -9.92 16.50
CA THR A 64 25.37 -10.54 16.27
C THR A 64 26.47 -9.78 16.99
N VAL A 65 26.50 -8.45 16.88
CA VAL A 65 27.48 -7.58 17.55
C VAL A 65 27.34 -7.67 19.07
N ALA A 66 26.11 -7.59 19.60
CA ALA A 66 25.84 -7.69 21.02
C ALA A 66 26.30 -9.05 21.58
N SER A 67 26.00 -10.14 20.87
CA SER A 67 26.46 -11.48 21.25
C SER A 67 27.98 -11.60 21.22
N TYR A 68 28.64 -11.01 20.21
CA TYR A 68 30.10 -11.02 20.12
C TYR A 68 30.75 -10.26 21.29
N ILE A 69 30.23 -9.08 21.64
CA ILE A 69 30.69 -8.28 22.77
C ILE A 69 30.54 -9.08 24.07
N GLU A 70 29.37 -9.67 24.32
CA GLU A 70 29.10 -10.46 25.52
C GLU A 70 30.03 -11.67 25.64
N LYS A 71 30.33 -12.32 24.51
CA LYS A 71 31.19 -13.51 24.46
C LYS A 71 32.67 -13.20 24.71
N HIS A 72 33.18 -12.10 24.15
CA HIS A 72 34.62 -11.84 24.09
C HIS A 72 35.11 -10.79 25.10
N TYR A 73 34.24 -9.92 25.61
CA TYR A 73 34.65 -8.86 26.52
C TYR A 73 34.66 -9.33 27.98
N THR A 74 35.83 -9.22 28.62
CA THR A 74 36.06 -9.78 29.97
C THR A 74 35.25 -9.08 31.06
N ASN A 75 35.00 -7.77 30.94
CA ASN A 75 34.20 -7.03 31.92
C ASN A 75 32.71 -7.05 31.52
N LYS A 76 32.00 -8.07 32.00
CA LYS A 76 30.58 -8.29 31.67
C LYS A 76 29.66 -7.11 32.02
N ALA A 77 29.92 -6.43 33.13
CA ALA A 77 29.09 -5.30 33.56
C ALA A 77 29.18 -4.13 32.58
N VAL A 78 30.39 -3.82 32.10
CA VAL A 78 30.61 -2.77 31.11
C VAL A 78 30.08 -3.17 29.73
N ALA A 79 30.27 -4.43 29.31
CA ALA A 79 29.66 -4.94 28.07
C ALA A 79 28.13 -4.81 28.09
N MET A 80 27.49 -5.30 29.15
CA MET A 80 26.04 -5.25 29.31
C MET A 80 25.53 -3.80 29.38
N GLY A 81 26.26 -2.91 30.06
CA GLY A 81 25.93 -1.49 30.08
C GLY A 81 25.97 -0.87 28.68
N ALA A 82 27.03 -1.12 27.92
CA ALA A 82 27.19 -0.59 26.57
C ALA A 82 26.13 -1.13 25.59
N THR A 83 25.83 -2.43 25.63
CA THR A 83 24.81 -3.05 24.78
C THR A 83 23.40 -2.56 25.14
N ASN A 84 23.08 -2.44 26.43
CA ASN A 84 21.77 -1.94 26.87
C ASN A 84 21.55 -0.48 26.46
N VAL A 85 22.55 0.39 26.66
CA VAL A 85 22.44 1.81 26.26
C VAL A 85 22.17 1.94 24.76
N PHE A 86 22.88 1.19 23.92
CA PHE A 86 22.64 1.21 22.49
C PHE A 86 21.27 0.61 22.12
N TYR A 87 20.86 -0.45 22.82
CA TYR A 87 19.54 -1.05 22.63
C TYR A 87 18.43 -0.04 22.91
N ASP A 88 18.47 0.61 24.06
CA ASP A 88 17.44 1.54 24.51
C ASP A 88 17.36 2.76 23.60
N ASN A 89 18.52 3.31 23.20
CA ASN A 89 18.60 4.54 22.41
C ASN A 89 18.26 4.36 20.92
N ALA A 90 18.55 3.20 20.32
CA ALA A 90 18.42 3.01 18.87
C ALA A 90 17.58 1.78 18.52
N MET A 91 17.95 0.60 19.03
CA MET A 91 17.36 -0.66 18.57
C MET A 91 15.92 -0.84 19.03
N SER A 92 15.55 -0.27 20.17
CA SER A 92 14.18 -0.23 20.67
C SER A 92 13.24 0.43 19.66
N HIS A 93 13.66 1.53 19.03
CA HIS A 93 12.87 2.25 18.02
C HIS A 93 12.72 1.43 16.75
N PHE A 94 13.81 0.87 16.23
CA PHE A 94 13.75 0.00 15.06
C PHE A 94 12.82 -1.20 15.27
N ARG A 95 12.90 -1.85 16.44
CA ARG A 95 12.03 -2.97 16.80
C ARG A 95 10.56 -2.56 16.88
N GLN A 96 10.26 -1.40 17.43
CA GLN A 96 8.88 -0.89 17.49
C GLN A 96 8.32 -0.60 16.10
N ILE A 97 9.09 0.07 15.24
CA ILE A 97 8.70 0.36 13.85
C ILE A 97 8.43 -0.95 13.11
N PHE A 98 9.35 -1.92 13.21
CA PHE A 98 9.22 -3.22 12.57
C PHE A 98 7.95 -3.95 13.02
N LYS A 99 7.69 -4.00 14.32
CA LYS A 99 6.49 -4.63 14.89
C LYS A 99 5.19 -3.98 14.39
N ARG A 100 5.15 -2.66 14.30
CA ARG A 100 3.97 -1.93 13.77
C ARG A 100 3.73 -2.28 12.30
N ARG A 101 4.80 -2.31 11.48
CA ARG A 101 4.70 -2.65 10.05
C ARG A 101 4.25 -4.08 9.82
N LEU A 102 4.75 -5.05 10.59
CA LEU A 102 4.28 -6.44 10.53
C LEU A 102 2.78 -6.56 10.80
N LYS A 103 2.28 -5.87 11.84
CA LYS A 103 0.84 -5.84 12.14
C LYS A 103 0.05 -5.23 11.00
N GLN A 104 0.50 -4.11 10.46
CA GLN A 104 -0.18 -3.44 9.34
C GLN A 104 -0.27 -4.36 8.12
N MET A 105 0.84 -4.96 7.70
CA MET A 105 0.85 -5.89 6.56
C MET A 105 -0.08 -7.09 6.78
N SER A 106 -0.17 -7.60 8.01
CA SER A 106 -1.12 -8.67 8.33
C SER A 106 -2.58 -8.22 8.18
N LEU A 107 -2.90 -6.98 8.57
CA LEU A 107 -4.23 -6.40 8.42
C LEU A 107 -4.57 -6.18 6.94
N ASP A 108 -3.63 -5.59 6.19
CA ASP A 108 -3.79 -5.34 4.76
C ASP A 108 -4.03 -6.65 4.01
N SER A 109 -3.22 -7.68 4.31
CA SER A 109 -3.38 -9.03 3.74
C SER A 109 -4.75 -9.64 4.06
N PHE A 110 -5.25 -9.45 5.29
CA PHE A 110 -6.56 -9.95 5.69
C PHE A 110 -7.70 -9.25 4.93
N LEU A 111 -7.63 -7.92 4.80
CA LEU A 111 -8.63 -7.13 4.07
C LEU A 111 -8.68 -7.53 2.59
N ILE A 112 -7.52 -7.68 1.94
CA ILE A 112 -7.44 -8.15 0.54
C ILE A 112 -8.11 -9.51 0.38
N LYS A 113 -7.80 -10.47 1.27
CA LYS A 113 -8.43 -11.81 1.24
C LYS A 113 -9.94 -11.75 1.43
N LYS A 114 -10.42 -10.86 2.31
CA LYS A 114 -11.86 -10.66 2.54
C LYS A 114 -12.56 -10.12 1.30
N GLU A 115 -11.98 -9.13 0.62
CA GLU A 115 -12.55 -8.58 -0.61
C GLU A 115 -12.53 -9.62 -1.74
N LEU A 116 -11.41 -10.32 -1.97
CA LEU A 116 -11.33 -11.40 -2.95
C LEU A 116 -12.36 -12.50 -2.70
N GLY A 117 -12.61 -12.85 -1.43
CA GLY A 117 -13.66 -13.80 -1.06
C GLY A 117 -15.06 -13.35 -1.45
N LYS A 118 -15.37 -12.04 -1.34
CA LYS A 118 -16.66 -11.49 -1.79
C LYS A 118 -16.80 -11.56 -3.31
N TYR A 119 -15.77 -11.18 -4.06
CA TYR A 119 -15.78 -11.28 -5.52
C TYR A 119 -15.98 -12.71 -6.00
N HIS A 120 -15.28 -13.69 -5.41
CA HIS A 120 -15.44 -15.11 -5.74
C HIS A 120 -16.86 -15.63 -5.48
N ASN A 121 -17.48 -15.19 -4.39
CA ASN A 121 -18.87 -15.54 -4.10
C ASN A 121 -19.86 -14.87 -5.06
N SER A 122 -19.60 -13.62 -5.47
CA SER A 122 -20.44 -12.91 -6.45
C SER A 122 -20.42 -13.61 -7.82
N ILE A 123 -19.25 -14.04 -8.29
CA ILE A 123 -19.10 -14.75 -9.57
C ILE A 123 -19.82 -16.11 -9.51
N LYS A 124 -19.65 -16.86 -8.42
CA LYS A 124 -20.36 -18.13 -8.21
C LYS A 124 -21.88 -17.96 -8.24
N ASN A 125 -22.40 -16.90 -7.64
CA ASN A 125 -23.84 -16.64 -7.60
C ASN A 125 -24.39 -16.17 -8.95
N GLN A 126 -23.56 -15.59 -9.82
CA GLN A 126 -23.96 -15.20 -11.19
C GLN A 126 -23.93 -16.37 -12.19
N GLN A 127 -23.20 -17.45 -11.90
CA GLN A 127 -23.13 -18.66 -12.76
C GLN A 127 -24.26 -19.68 -12.48
N ILE A 128 -25.14 -19.39 -11.51
CA ILE A 128 -26.25 -20.28 -11.12
C ILE A 128 -27.59 -19.84 -11.77
N TYR A 129 -27.60 -18.76 -12.54
CA TYR A 129 -28.70 -18.36 -13.43
C TYR A 129 -28.33 -18.62 -14.89
#